data_AF-A0A453IVJ7-F1
#
_entry.id   AF-A0A453IVJ7-F1
#
_cell.length_a   1.000
_cell.length_b   1.000
_cell.length_c   1.000
_cell.angle_alpha   90.00
_cell.angle_beta   90.00
_cell.angle_gamma   90.00
#
_symmetry.space_group_name_H-M   'P 1'
#
loop_
_entity.id
_entity.type
_entity.pdbx_description
1 polymer ?
#
loop_
_entity_poly.entity_id
_entity_poly.type
_entity_poly.pdbx_seq_one_letter_code
_entity_poly.pdbx_strand_id
1 'polypeptide(L)'
;MRSEICDMVAVARLLNLTMVVPELDKRSFWADQSNFGDIFDVRHFITSLRDEVRIVKRLPKRFSPTDSSTTLDMSPVSWSDEKYYLHQISPLFSKYKVIHFNKTDARLANNGISTELQLVRCRVNFHALKFTPQIEALGNKLVQKLRDKGSFVALHLRYEMDMLAFSGCNHGLNPEEAEELKRMRYAYPWWRDKEIDSKTKRSEGLCPLTPEETSLVLKALGFEKDTLIYIAAGEIYGGEKRLKPLRAAFPKLVRKEMLLDSEPLRQFQNHSSQMAALDFIVSTASDVFLPTFDGNMAKLVEGHRRFLGFRKSVLPDRRKLVELIDLYNNKTISWENFTFSVQEVHRGRVVQPSCRRKLENKPKEEDYFYANPHECLANSSLCSGSKDTVTVR
;
A
#
# COMPACT_ATOMS: atom_id res chain seq x y z
N MET A 1 4.07 5.67 3.73
CA MET A 1 5.15 6.56 3.25
C MET A 1 4.79 7.36 2.00
N ARG A 2 4.62 6.75 0.81
CA ARG A 2 4.44 7.48 -0.46
C ARG A 2 3.18 8.36 -0.47
N SER A 3 2.05 7.81 -0.02
CA SER A 3 0.75 8.52 0.06
C SER A 3 0.80 9.76 0.96
N GLU A 4 1.46 9.65 2.09
CA GLU A 4 1.54 10.69 3.11
C GLU A 4 2.42 11.84 2.62
N ILE A 5 3.51 11.54 1.91
CA ILE A 5 4.35 12.56 1.28
C ILE A 5 3.54 13.34 0.22
N CYS A 6 2.78 12.62 -0.61
CA CYS A 6 1.92 13.24 -1.63
C CYS A 6 0.85 14.15 -1.01
N ASP A 7 0.19 13.69 0.06
CA ASP A 7 -0.80 14.48 0.80
C ASP A 7 -0.16 15.74 1.41
N MET A 8 1.03 15.64 1.98
CA MET A 8 1.68 16.78 2.63
C MET A 8 2.25 17.80 1.63
N VAL A 9 2.69 17.37 0.45
CA VAL A 9 3.03 18.33 -0.63
C VAL A 9 1.79 19.09 -1.08
N ALA A 10 0.65 18.40 -1.23
CA ALA A 10 -0.62 19.05 -1.54
C ALA A 10 -1.01 20.05 -0.44
N VAL A 11 -0.95 19.68 0.84
CA VAL A 11 -1.22 20.61 1.94
C VAL A 11 -0.27 21.82 1.92
N ALA A 12 1.01 21.61 1.65
CA ALA A 12 1.97 22.71 1.53
C ALA A 12 1.64 23.64 0.35
N ARG A 13 1.18 23.10 -0.79
CA ARG A 13 0.67 23.88 -1.93
C ARG A 13 -0.55 24.70 -1.57
N LEU A 14 -1.54 24.08 -0.92
CA LEU A 14 -2.80 24.70 -0.53
C LEU A 14 -2.57 25.92 0.38
N LEU A 15 -1.63 25.79 1.33
CA LEU A 15 -1.31 26.81 2.31
C LEU A 15 -0.21 27.78 1.86
N ASN A 16 0.33 27.63 0.65
CA ASN A 16 1.47 28.39 0.12
C ASN A 16 2.69 28.39 1.07
N LEU A 17 3.05 27.21 1.57
CA LEU A 17 4.13 27.02 2.55
C LEU A 17 5.41 26.47 1.90
N THR A 18 6.55 26.73 2.56
CA THR A 18 7.79 26.01 2.26
C THR A 18 7.79 24.68 3.00
N MET A 19 7.96 23.58 2.27
CA MET A 19 8.08 22.25 2.84
C MET A 19 9.56 21.87 3.04
N VAL A 20 9.87 21.21 4.15
CA VAL A 20 11.17 20.56 4.35
C VAL A 20 11.06 19.13 3.85
N VAL A 21 12.11 18.60 3.21
CA VAL A 21 12.17 17.18 2.82
C VAL A 21 11.78 16.31 4.04
N PRO A 22 10.79 15.40 3.90
CA PRO A 22 10.25 14.66 5.03
C PRO A 22 11.28 13.80 5.76
N GLU A 23 11.06 13.66 7.06
CA GLU A 23 11.68 12.61 7.85
C GLU A 23 10.83 11.34 7.77
N LEU A 24 11.48 10.19 7.71
CA LEU A 24 10.80 8.90 7.69
C LEU A 24 10.74 8.33 9.09
N ASP A 25 9.63 7.68 9.43
CA ASP A 25 9.46 7.06 10.75
C ASP A 25 10.43 5.88 10.94
N LYS A 26 11.20 5.95 12.03
CA LYS A 26 12.19 4.93 12.43
C LYS A 26 11.76 4.15 13.68
N ARG A 27 10.59 4.47 14.25
CA ARG A 27 10.10 3.91 15.52
C ARG A 27 9.00 2.86 15.33
N SER A 28 8.51 2.67 14.11
CA SER A 28 7.56 1.61 13.76
C SER A 28 8.16 0.21 13.88
N PHE A 29 7.30 -0.81 13.74
CA PHE A 29 7.66 -2.23 13.79
C PHE A 29 8.87 -2.58 12.91
N TRP A 30 8.95 -2.01 11.71
CA TRP A 30 10.01 -2.34 10.75
C TRP A 30 11.38 -1.77 11.14
N ALA A 31 11.43 -0.85 12.11
CA ALA A 31 12.64 -0.24 12.67
C ALA A 31 13.65 0.26 11.62
N ASP A 32 13.14 0.66 10.44
CA ASP A 32 13.96 1.01 9.29
C ASP A 32 14.68 2.33 9.51
N GLN A 33 16.01 2.33 9.33
CA GLN A 33 16.83 3.52 9.53
C GLN A 33 16.98 4.39 8.29
N SER A 34 16.38 3.98 7.16
CA SER A 34 16.41 4.72 5.89
C SER A 34 15.86 6.13 6.05
N ASN A 35 16.55 7.09 5.44
CA ASN A 35 16.10 8.45 5.28
C ASN A 35 15.41 8.60 3.91
N PHE A 36 14.75 9.74 3.70
CA PHE A 36 14.10 10.04 2.42
C PHE A 36 15.04 9.84 1.23
N GLY A 37 16.29 10.32 1.34
CA GLY A 37 17.28 10.23 0.27
C GLY A 37 17.86 8.85 0.01
N ASP A 38 17.62 7.89 0.92
CA ASP A 38 18.03 6.49 0.72
C ASP A 38 17.00 5.75 -0.17
N ILE A 39 15.77 6.25 -0.22
CA ILE A 39 14.65 5.64 -0.98
C ILE A 39 14.32 6.43 -2.23
N PHE A 40 14.26 7.77 -2.15
CA PHE A 40 13.84 8.64 -3.23
C PHE A 40 14.94 9.62 -3.66
N ASP A 41 14.98 9.95 -4.95
CA ASP A 41 15.88 10.98 -5.47
C ASP A 41 15.45 12.38 -4.98
N VAL A 42 16.14 12.89 -3.97
CA VAL A 42 15.88 14.20 -3.35
C VAL A 42 16.01 15.34 -4.36
N ARG A 43 16.97 15.27 -5.28
CA ARG A 43 17.19 16.35 -6.25
C ARG A 43 16.05 16.37 -7.25
N HIS A 44 15.67 15.20 -7.77
CA HIS A 44 14.53 15.07 -8.67
C HIS A 44 13.23 15.51 -7.99
N PHE A 45 12.99 15.09 -6.74
CA PHE A 45 11.81 15.49 -5.97
C PHE A 45 11.69 17.01 -5.81
N ILE A 46 12.76 17.70 -5.43
CA ILE A 46 12.75 19.16 -5.28
C ILE A 46 12.59 19.87 -6.63
N THR A 47 13.31 19.42 -7.65
CA THR A 47 13.33 20.11 -8.95
C THR A 47 12.03 19.93 -9.73
N SER A 48 11.42 18.74 -9.68
CA SER A 48 10.15 18.43 -10.37
C SER A 48 8.92 19.14 -9.77
N LEU A 49 9.03 19.61 -8.52
CA LEU A 49 7.96 20.30 -7.80
C LEU A 49 8.23 21.80 -7.61
N ARG A 50 9.32 22.34 -8.17
CA ARG A 50 9.76 23.73 -7.94
C ARG A 50 8.72 24.80 -8.30
N ASP A 51 7.88 24.49 -9.30
CA ASP A 51 6.85 25.38 -9.82
C ASP A 51 5.50 25.20 -9.09
N GLU A 52 5.40 24.20 -8.21
CA GLU A 52 4.22 23.91 -7.38
C GLU A 52 4.45 24.32 -5.93
N VAL A 53 5.52 23.81 -5.30
CA VAL A 53 5.82 24.00 -3.88
C VAL A 53 7.31 24.24 -3.69
N ARG A 54 7.65 25.24 -2.87
CA ARG A 54 9.04 25.44 -2.47
C ARG A 54 9.46 24.36 -1.47
N ILE A 55 10.40 23.51 -1.87
CA ILE A 55 10.92 22.44 -1.01
C ILE A 55 12.39 22.69 -0.69
N VAL A 56 12.77 22.61 0.59
CA VAL A 56 14.15 22.74 1.06
C VAL A 56 14.65 21.43 1.68
N LYS A 57 15.94 21.12 1.48
CA LYS A 57 16.54 19.86 1.95
C LYS A 57 16.58 19.72 3.48
N ARG A 58 16.76 20.82 4.20
CA ARG A 58 16.90 20.86 5.65
C ARG A 58 16.29 22.14 6.18
N LEU A 59 15.82 22.09 7.42
CA LEU A 59 15.33 23.28 8.12
C LEU A 59 16.48 24.31 8.26
N PRO A 60 16.30 25.57 7.82
CA PRO A 60 17.31 26.61 7.99
C PRO A 60 17.70 26.81 9.46
N LYS A 61 19.00 27.01 9.74
CA LYS A 61 19.53 27.15 11.12
C LYS A 61 18.85 28.22 11.97
N ARG A 62 18.34 29.29 11.35
CA ARG A 62 17.58 30.35 12.02
C ARG A 62 16.26 29.88 12.65
N PHE A 63 15.79 28.69 12.27
CA PHE A 63 14.60 28.04 12.81
C PHE A 63 14.97 26.77 13.59
N SER A 64 16.24 26.60 13.98
CA SER A 64 16.67 25.42 14.73
C SER A 64 15.99 25.34 16.10
N PRO A 65 15.80 24.13 16.67
CA PRO A 65 14.97 23.89 17.86
C PRO A 65 15.52 24.44 19.18
N THR A 66 16.55 25.29 19.16
CA THR A 66 17.12 25.90 20.36
C THR A 66 16.13 26.82 21.08
N ASP A 67 15.04 27.21 20.41
CA ASP A 67 13.97 28.01 20.96
C ASP A 67 12.61 27.32 20.69
N SER A 68 12.16 26.50 21.65
CA SER A 68 10.92 25.70 21.58
C SER A 68 9.65 26.55 21.40
N SER A 69 9.75 27.87 21.58
CA SER A 69 8.67 28.82 21.34
C SER A 69 8.30 28.97 19.86
N THR A 70 9.18 28.57 18.93
CA THR A 70 9.02 28.80 17.48
C THR A 70 8.45 27.61 16.70
N THR A 71 8.47 26.41 17.29
CA THR A 71 8.09 25.15 16.63
C THR A 71 6.88 24.53 17.32
N LEU A 72 5.90 24.08 16.52
CA LEU A 72 4.75 23.31 17.01
C LEU A 72 4.80 21.88 16.49
N ASP A 73 4.89 20.91 17.39
CA ASP A 73 4.69 19.50 17.09
C ASP A 73 3.19 19.14 17.21
N MET A 74 2.60 18.60 16.14
CA MET A 74 1.19 18.19 16.17
C MET A 74 0.87 17.07 15.18
N SER A 75 -0.25 16.37 15.40
CA SER A 75 -0.85 15.48 14.40
C SER A 75 -2.10 16.15 13.82
N PRO A 76 -2.22 16.32 12.49
CA PRO A 76 -3.47 16.76 11.89
C PRO A 76 -4.63 15.80 12.19
N VAL A 77 -5.86 16.29 12.08
CA VAL A 77 -7.06 15.45 12.20
C VAL A 77 -7.14 14.51 10.99
N SER A 78 -7.51 13.25 11.22
CA SER A 78 -7.63 12.26 10.15
C SER A 78 -8.72 12.63 9.15
N TRP A 79 -8.46 12.39 7.86
CA TRP A 79 -9.39 12.61 6.76
C TRP A 79 -9.92 14.05 6.64
N SER A 80 -9.06 15.02 6.92
CA SER A 80 -9.42 16.44 6.89
C SER A 80 -9.57 16.97 5.46
N ASP A 81 -10.51 17.90 5.27
CA ASP A 81 -10.73 18.61 4.01
C ASP A 81 -9.86 19.87 3.89
N GLU A 82 -9.98 20.60 2.78
CA GLU A 82 -9.24 21.84 2.57
C GLU A 82 -9.58 22.91 3.61
N LYS A 83 -10.84 22.98 4.07
CA LYS A 83 -11.30 23.98 5.06
C LYS A 83 -10.61 23.79 6.40
N TYR A 84 -10.41 22.55 6.85
CA TYR A 84 -9.62 22.27 8.05
C TYR A 84 -8.22 22.87 7.94
N TYR A 85 -7.51 22.63 6.84
CA TYR A 85 -6.16 23.17 6.67
C TYR A 85 -6.17 24.71 6.60
N LEU A 86 -7.10 25.30 5.86
CA LEU A 86 -7.20 26.76 5.72
C LEU A 86 -7.61 27.46 7.02
N HIS A 87 -8.56 26.92 7.77
CA HIS A 87 -9.13 27.59 8.95
C HIS A 87 -8.52 27.16 10.28
N GLN A 88 -7.94 25.97 10.39
CA GLN A 88 -7.37 25.45 11.65
C GLN A 88 -5.85 25.42 11.61
N ILE A 89 -5.23 25.05 10.48
CA ILE A 89 -3.77 24.94 10.38
C ILE A 89 -3.14 26.27 9.97
N SER A 90 -3.67 26.94 8.93
CA SER A 90 -3.10 28.20 8.43
C SER A 90 -2.92 29.26 9.52
N PRO A 91 -3.90 29.49 10.44
CA PRO A 91 -3.74 30.51 11.48
C PRO A 91 -2.60 30.23 12.47
N LEU A 92 -2.17 28.97 12.64
CA LEU A 92 -1.09 28.61 13.55
C LEU A 92 0.26 29.23 13.14
N PHE A 93 0.45 29.53 11.85
CA PHE A 93 1.66 30.20 11.34
C PHE A 93 1.79 31.68 11.75
N SER A 94 0.75 32.26 12.36
CA SER A 94 0.86 33.57 13.03
C SER A 94 1.70 33.50 14.30
N LYS A 95 1.64 32.37 15.01
CA LYS A 95 2.32 32.13 16.29
C LYS A 95 3.61 31.34 16.12
N TYR A 96 3.60 30.31 15.28
CA TYR A 96 4.72 29.39 15.09
C TYR A 96 5.39 29.64 13.74
N LYS A 97 6.71 29.50 13.68
CA LYS A 97 7.49 29.62 12.43
C LYS A 97 7.69 28.28 11.75
N VAL A 98 7.60 27.19 12.51
CA VAL A 98 7.70 25.81 12.02
C VAL A 98 6.56 25.01 12.62
N ILE A 99 5.88 24.22 11.80
CA ILE A 99 4.95 23.20 12.26
C ILE A 99 5.49 21.85 11.81
N HIS A 100 5.75 20.97 12.76
CA HIS A 100 6.19 19.62 12.52
C HIS A 100 5.01 18.67 12.70
N PHE A 101 4.57 18.08 11.58
CA PHE A 101 3.54 17.05 11.59
C PHE A 101 4.14 15.69 11.91
N ASN A 102 3.98 15.26 13.17
CA ASN A 102 4.57 14.03 13.68
C ASN A 102 3.86 12.74 13.22
N LYS A 103 2.65 12.86 12.62
CA LYS A 103 1.87 11.76 12.03
C LYS A 103 1.06 12.26 10.84
N THR A 104 1.34 11.73 9.67
CA THR A 104 0.75 12.18 8.39
C THR A 104 -0.05 11.09 7.68
N ASP A 105 -0.25 9.94 8.33
CA ASP A 105 -1.10 8.85 7.86
C ASP A 105 -2.58 9.26 7.81
N ALA A 106 -3.20 9.11 6.64
CA ALA A 106 -4.64 9.37 6.41
C ALA A 106 -5.11 10.74 6.95
N ARG A 107 -4.34 11.81 6.71
CA ARG A 107 -4.64 13.17 7.21
C ARG A 107 -5.39 14.05 6.22
N LEU A 108 -5.20 13.82 4.92
CA LEU A 108 -5.97 14.50 3.88
C LEU A 108 -7.10 13.58 3.39
N ALA A 109 -8.28 14.13 3.17
CA ALA A 109 -9.43 13.40 2.63
C ALA A 109 -9.13 12.81 1.23
N ASN A 110 -9.75 11.67 0.89
CA ASN A 110 -9.64 11.09 -0.45
C ASN A 110 -10.47 11.86 -1.48
N ASN A 111 -11.66 12.32 -1.07
CA ASN A 111 -12.64 13.00 -1.89
C ASN A 111 -13.01 14.36 -1.27
N GLY A 112 -13.71 15.20 -2.04
CA GLY A 112 -14.04 16.56 -1.59
C GLY A 112 -12.86 17.53 -1.57
N ILE A 113 -11.72 17.11 -2.11
CA ILE A 113 -10.55 17.95 -2.41
C ILE A 113 -10.65 18.43 -3.85
N SER A 114 -10.28 19.69 -4.11
CA SER A 114 -10.30 20.32 -5.43
C SER A 114 -9.46 19.56 -6.45
N THR A 115 -9.90 19.56 -7.71
CA THR A 115 -9.19 18.85 -8.80
C THR A 115 -7.76 19.36 -8.97
N GLU A 116 -7.51 20.67 -8.83
CA GLU A 116 -6.16 21.24 -8.88
C GLU A 116 -5.25 20.58 -7.83
N LEU A 117 -5.73 20.44 -6.60
CA LEU A 117 -4.95 19.84 -5.52
C LEU A 117 -4.77 18.32 -5.69
N GLN A 118 -5.78 17.62 -6.23
CA GLN A 118 -5.65 16.22 -6.61
C GLN A 118 -4.58 16.03 -7.70
N LEU A 119 -4.51 16.94 -8.70
CA LEU A 119 -3.49 16.91 -9.73
C LEU A 119 -2.08 17.15 -9.18
N VAL A 120 -1.93 17.93 -8.10
CA VAL A 120 -0.65 18.01 -7.38
C VAL A 120 -0.29 16.66 -6.76
N ARG A 121 -1.23 15.96 -6.10
CA ARG A 121 -1.00 14.60 -5.59
C ARG A 121 -0.61 13.64 -6.72
N CYS A 122 -1.23 13.74 -7.90
CA CYS A 122 -0.85 12.98 -9.09
C CYS A 122 0.61 13.24 -9.49
N ARG A 123 0.98 14.52 -9.62
CA ARG A 123 2.34 14.93 -10.01
C ARG A 123 3.36 14.37 -9.03
N VAL A 124 3.08 14.47 -7.73
CA VAL A 124 3.99 13.96 -6.70
C VAL A 124 4.11 12.44 -6.77
N ASN A 125 2.97 11.74 -6.81
CA ASN A 125 2.92 10.29 -6.74
C ASN A 125 3.53 9.60 -7.97
N PHE A 126 3.27 10.11 -9.18
CA PHE A 126 3.69 9.43 -10.42
C PHE A 126 4.95 10.00 -11.05
N HIS A 127 5.34 11.23 -10.73
CA HIS A 127 6.47 11.90 -11.37
C HIS A 127 7.56 12.34 -10.39
N ALA A 128 7.22 12.97 -9.26
CA ALA A 128 8.22 13.55 -8.36
C ALA A 128 8.86 12.52 -7.42
N LEU A 129 8.09 11.54 -6.93
CA LEU A 129 8.59 10.47 -6.08
C LEU A 129 9.22 9.36 -6.93
N LYS A 130 10.40 9.65 -7.44
CA LYS A 130 11.25 8.70 -8.14
C LYS A 130 12.17 7.99 -7.13
N PHE A 131 12.30 6.67 -7.23
CA PHE A 131 13.25 5.97 -6.37
C PHE A 131 14.69 6.38 -6.70
N THR A 132 15.63 6.10 -5.79
CA THR A 132 17.06 6.32 -6.09
C THR A 132 17.50 5.51 -7.32
N PRO A 133 18.49 6.00 -8.09
CA PRO A 133 18.98 5.27 -9.27
C PRO A 133 19.39 3.82 -8.97
N GLN A 134 19.91 3.55 -7.77
CA GLN A 134 20.31 2.22 -7.32
C GLN A 134 19.11 1.28 -7.20
N ILE A 135 18.02 1.74 -6.56
CA ILE A 135 16.78 0.96 -6.42
C ILE A 135 16.14 0.74 -7.79
N GLU A 136 16.08 1.76 -8.64
CA GLU A 136 15.51 1.62 -10.00
C GLU A 136 16.31 0.64 -10.85
N ALA A 137 17.64 0.74 -10.86
CA ALA A 137 18.50 -0.16 -11.62
C ALA A 137 18.31 -1.62 -11.18
N LEU A 138 18.27 -1.87 -9.87
CA LEU A 138 18.10 -3.22 -9.34
C LEU A 138 16.68 -3.75 -9.57
N GLY A 139 15.66 -2.92 -9.37
CA GLY A 139 14.26 -3.25 -9.65
C GLY A 139 14.04 -3.57 -11.13
N ASN A 140 14.61 -2.78 -12.04
CA ASN A 140 14.54 -3.04 -13.49
C ASN A 140 15.28 -4.33 -13.86
N LYS A 141 16.42 -4.63 -13.22
CA LYS A 141 17.13 -5.91 -13.39
C LYS A 141 16.26 -7.11 -12.96
N LEU A 142 15.53 -7.00 -11.85
CA LEU A 142 14.57 -8.03 -11.42
C LEU A 142 13.46 -8.24 -12.44
N VAL A 143 12.87 -7.14 -12.93
CA VAL A 143 11.83 -7.17 -13.96
C VAL A 143 12.35 -7.84 -15.24
N GLN A 144 13.54 -7.46 -15.71
CA GLN A 144 14.13 -8.05 -16.90
C GLN A 144 14.31 -9.57 -16.75
N LYS A 145 14.91 -10.01 -15.64
CA LYS A 145 15.10 -11.45 -15.36
C LYS A 145 13.80 -12.24 -15.30
N LEU A 146 12.71 -11.63 -14.84
CA LEU A 146 11.38 -12.26 -14.84
C LEU A 146 10.80 -12.30 -16.27
N ARG A 147 10.90 -11.21 -17.01
CA ARG A 147 10.42 -11.10 -18.40
C ARG A 147 11.16 -12.03 -19.36
N ASP A 148 12.46 -12.26 -19.16
CA ASP A 148 13.26 -13.23 -19.92
C ASP A 148 12.72 -14.67 -19.76
N LYS A 149 11.98 -14.95 -18.69
CA LYS A 149 11.33 -16.24 -18.43
C LYS A 149 9.86 -16.29 -18.90
N GLY A 150 9.33 -15.18 -19.42
CA GLY A 150 7.96 -15.06 -19.93
C GLY A 150 7.06 -14.14 -19.12
N SER A 151 5.75 -14.30 -19.32
CA SER A 151 4.71 -13.62 -18.55
C SER A 151 4.72 -14.07 -17.10
N PHE A 152 4.47 -13.16 -16.16
CA PHE A 152 4.50 -13.48 -14.74
C PHE A 152 3.43 -12.76 -13.92
N VAL A 153 3.05 -13.40 -12.82
CA VAL A 153 2.13 -12.88 -11.81
C VAL A 153 2.94 -12.33 -10.64
N ALA A 154 2.65 -11.10 -10.22
CA ALA A 154 3.11 -10.60 -8.92
C ALA A 154 2.03 -10.89 -7.87
N LEU A 155 2.35 -11.79 -6.96
CA LEU A 155 1.54 -12.14 -5.80
C LEU A 155 2.02 -11.33 -4.59
N HIS A 156 1.23 -10.35 -4.17
CA HIS A 156 1.50 -9.63 -2.92
C HIS A 156 0.94 -10.41 -1.74
N LEU A 157 1.77 -11.30 -1.20
CA LEU A 157 1.43 -12.24 -0.14
C LEU A 157 1.66 -11.61 1.24
N ARG A 158 0.65 -10.92 1.77
CA ARG A 158 0.74 -10.21 3.04
C ARG A 158 0.55 -11.13 4.25
N TYR A 159 1.40 -12.15 4.38
CA TYR A 159 1.39 -13.13 5.47
C TYR A 159 2.63 -13.01 6.37
N GLU A 160 3.04 -11.77 6.64
CA GLU A 160 4.14 -11.46 7.54
C GLU A 160 3.68 -11.31 9.00
N MET A 161 4.61 -11.51 9.92
CA MET A 161 4.37 -11.53 11.36
C MET A 161 3.67 -10.26 11.89
N ASP A 162 4.06 -9.09 11.38
CA ASP A 162 3.46 -7.81 11.77
C ASP A 162 1.99 -7.72 11.38
N MET A 163 1.65 -8.18 10.18
CA MET A 163 0.29 -8.18 9.67
C MET A 163 -0.60 -9.13 10.47
N LEU A 164 -0.11 -10.35 10.74
CA LEU A 164 -0.87 -11.36 11.49
C LEU A 164 -1.07 -10.94 12.95
N ALA A 165 -0.02 -10.41 13.60
CA ALA A 165 -0.13 -9.86 14.95
C ALA A 165 -1.09 -8.67 15.00
N PHE A 166 -0.96 -7.69 14.09
CA PHE A 166 -1.82 -6.51 14.05
C PHE A 166 -3.29 -6.85 13.80
N SER A 167 -3.57 -7.72 12.82
CA SER A 167 -4.94 -8.10 12.47
C SER A 167 -5.56 -9.09 13.45
N GLY A 168 -4.76 -9.77 14.27
CA GLY A 168 -5.22 -10.84 15.16
C GLY A 168 -5.64 -12.12 14.44
N CYS A 169 -5.30 -12.26 13.16
CA CYS A 169 -5.70 -13.39 12.34
C CYS A 169 -4.80 -14.60 12.62
N ASN A 170 -5.40 -15.65 13.16
CA ASN A 170 -4.71 -16.88 13.57
C ASN A 170 -5.18 -18.15 12.83
N HIS A 171 -5.98 -18.00 11.76
CA HIS A 171 -6.39 -19.15 10.95
C HIS A 171 -5.16 -19.82 10.31
N GLY A 172 -5.08 -21.15 10.43
CA GLY A 172 -3.95 -21.95 9.96
C GLY A 172 -2.74 -21.96 10.90
N LEU A 173 -2.77 -21.23 12.02
CA LEU A 173 -1.73 -21.23 13.04
C LEU A 173 -1.98 -22.31 14.10
N ASN A 174 -0.90 -22.84 14.68
CA ASN A 174 -1.00 -23.66 15.89
C ASN A 174 -1.17 -22.77 17.15
N PRO A 175 -1.53 -23.34 18.32
CA PRO A 175 -1.73 -22.56 19.54
C PRO A 175 -0.50 -21.74 19.97
N GLU A 176 0.71 -22.27 19.79
CA GLU A 176 1.95 -21.60 20.16
C GLU A 176 2.23 -20.38 19.27
N GLU A 177 2.06 -20.53 17.95
CA GLU A 177 2.16 -19.46 16.95
C GLU A 177 1.12 -18.36 17.22
N ALA A 178 -0.12 -18.75 17.51
CA ALA A 178 -1.19 -17.80 17.83
C ALA A 178 -0.88 -16.98 19.09
N GLU A 179 -0.33 -17.61 20.12
CA GLU A 179 0.04 -16.94 21.37
C GLU A 179 1.27 -16.05 21.21
N GLU A 180 2.25 -16.45 20.40
CA GLU A 180 3.40 -15.61 20.03
C GLU A 180 2.94 -14.28 19.41
N LEU A 181 2.08 -14.35 18.39
CA LEU A 181 1.55 -13.17 17.72
C LEU A 181 0.66 -12.33 18.66
N LYS A 182 -0.08 -12.97 19.57
CA LYS A 182 -0.84 -12.27 20.62
C LYS A 182 0.11 -11.47 21.51
N ARG A 183 1.17 -12.08 22.05
CA ARG A 183 2.16 -11.38 22.89
C ARG A 183 2.78 -10.19 22.15
N MET A 184 3.14 -10.38 20.89
CA MET A 184 3.66 -9.30 20.05
C MET A 184 2.67 -8.15 19.92
N ARG A 185 1.40 -8.44 19.66
CA ARG A 185 0.36 -7.41 19.56
C ARG A 185 0.25 -6.58 20.83
N TYR A 186 0.39 -7.21 22.00
CA TYR A 186 0.37 -6.52 23.29
C TYR A 186 1.62 -5.68 23.55
N ALA A 187 2.79 -6.10 23.06
CA ALA A 187 4.05 -5.40 23.24
C ALA A 187 4.12 -4.02 22.56
N TYR A 188 3.31 -3.76 21.52
CA TYR A 188 3.29 -2.50 20.77
C TYR A 188 2.16 -1.56 21.21
N PRO A 189 2.40 -0.50 22.00
CA PRO A 189 1.33 0.29 22.63
C PRO A 189 0.40 1.03 21.65
N TRP A 190 0.90 1.39 20.46
CA TRP A 190 0.13 2.15 19.47
C TRP A 190 -0.88 1.31 18.68
N TRP A 191 -0.83 -0.02 18.76
CA TRP A 191 -1.89 -0.88 18.21
C TRP A 191 -3.06 -0.92 19.19
N ARG A 192 -4.13 -0.20 18.87
CA ARG A 192 -5.24 0.05 19.80
C ARG A 192 -6.04 -1.21 20.14
N ASP A 193 -6.33 -2.02 19.13
CA ASP A 193 -7.15 -3.22 19.29
C ASP A 193 -6.28 -4.39 19.79
N LYS A 194 -6.52 -4.84 21.03
CA LYS A 194 -5.70 -5.87 21.69
C LYS A 194 -6.39 -7.22 21.79
N GLU A 195 -7.69 -7.24 22.04
CA GLU A 195 -8.51 -8.44 21.97
C GLU A 195 -9.30 -8.42 20.67
N ILE A 196 -9.06 -9.41 19.82
CA ILE A 196 -9.64 -9.50 18.47
C ILE A 196 -10.16 -10.92 18.28
N ASP A 197 -11.42 -11.02 17.88
CA ASP A 197 -11.99 -12.27 17.39
C ASP A 197 -11.49 -12.54 15.96
N SER A 198 -10.47 -13.39 15.89
CA SER A 198 -9.88 -13.86 14.63
C SER A 198 -10.89 -14.49 13.68
N LYS A 199 -11.85 -15.27 14.19
CA LYS A 199 -12.83 -15.99 13.36
C LYS A 199 -13.76 -15.00 12.67
N THR A 200 -14.27 -14.03 13.44
CA THR A 200 -15.11 -12.95 12.91
C THR A 200 -14.35 -12.07 11.93
N LYS A 201 -13.09 -11.69 12.23
CA LYS A 201 -12.26 -10.94 11.26
C LYS A 201 -12.06 -11.69 9.94
N ARG A 202 -11.82 -13.00 10.00
CA ARG A 202 -11.65 -13.83 8.81
C ARG A 202 -12.95 -13.92 8.01
N SER A 203 -14.08 -14.21 8.65
CA SER A 203 -15.38 -14.32 7.97
C SER A 203 -15.82 -13.01 7.33
N GLU A 204 -15.40 -11.86 7.87
CA GLU A 204 -15.61 -10.52 7.26
C GLU A 204 -14.62 -10.18 6.14
N GLY A 205 -13.64 -11.03 5.84
CA GLY A 205 -12.59 -10.78 4.84
C GLY A 205 -11.53 -9.77 5.28
N LEU A 206 -11.41 -9.52 6.59
CA LEU A 206 -10.44 -8.60 7.20
C LEU A 206 -9.11 -9.26 7.58
N CYS A 207 -8.93 -10.54 7.23
CA CYS A 207 -7.67 -11.26 7.34
C CYS A 207 -6.96 -11.38 5.98
N PRO A 208 -5.62 -11.43 5.96
CA PRO A 208 -4.89 -11.88 4.79
C PRO A 208 -5.21 -13.36 4.52
N LEU A 209 -5.27 -13.76 3.25
CA LEU A 209 -5.36 -15.18 2.89
C LEU A 209 -4.07 -15.90 3.32
N THR A 210 -4.19 -17.11 3.86
CA THR A 210 -3.02 -17.95 4.13
C THR A 210 -2.37 -18.42 2.81
N PRO A 211 -1.10 -18.86 2.81
CA PRO A 211 -0.50 -19.44 1.60
C PRO A 211 -1.25 -20.67 1.07
N GLU A 212 -1.87 -21.46 1.95
CA GLU A 212 -2.74 -22.58 1.60
C GLU A 212 -4.02 -22.12 0.90
N GLU A 213 -4.75 -21.16 1.48
CA GLU A 213 -5.93 -20.55 0.86
C GLU A 213 -5.58 -19.91 -0.48
N THR A 214 -4.47 -19.19 -0.53
CA THR A 214 -3.96 -18.55 -1.75
C THR A 214 -3.71 -19.57 -2.85
N SER A 215 -3.18 -20.76 -2.52
CA SER A 215 -2.97 -21.84 -3.49
C SER A 215 -4.30 -22.35 -4.10
N LEU A 216 -5.36 -22.45 -3.29
CA LEU A 216 -6.70 -22.84 -3.75
C LEU A 216 -7.30 -21.77 -4.66
N VAL A 217 -7.23 -20.51 -4.24
CA VAL A 217 -7.77 -19.37 -4.98
C VAL A 217 -7.10 -19.21 -6.33
N LEU A 218 -5.77 -19.30 -6.40
CA LEU A 218 -5.06 -19.19 -7.68
C LEU A 218 -5.45 -20.30 -8.66
N LYS A 219 -5.55 -21.55 -8.19
CA LYS A 219 -6.02 -22.66 -9.04
C LYS A 219 -7.46 -22.45 -9.52
N ALA A 220 -8.36 -22.00 -8.64
CA ALA A 220 -9.74 -21.72 -8.99
C ALA A 220 -9.89 -20.55 -9.98
N LEU A 221 -9.02 -19.53 -9.88
CA LEU A 221 -8.95 -18.44 -10.85
C LEU A 221 -8.38 -18.86 -12.22
N GLY A 222 -7.96 -20.12 -12.38
CA GLY A 222 -7.49 -20.68 -13.64
C GLY A 222 -6.00 -20.49 -13.90
N PHE A 223 -5.19 -20.14 -12.88
CA PHE A 223 -3.75 -20.14 -13.05
C PHE A 223 -3.21 -21.56 -13.16
N GLU A 224 -2.43 -21.82 -14.21
CA GLU A 224 -1.84 -23.12 -14.48
C GLU A 224 -0.63 -23.40 -13.57
N LYS A 225 -0.33 -24.68 -13.35
CA LYS A 225 0.77 -25.13 -12.48
C LYS A 225 2.12 -24.52 -12.86
N ASP A 226 2.36 -24.26 -14.13
CA ASP A 226 3.62 -23.74 -14.64
C ASP A 226 3.67 -22.20 -14.72
N THR A 227 2.64 -21.51 -14.21
CA THR A 227 2.61 -20.04 -14.07
C THR A 227 3.83 -19.57 -13.26
N LEU A 228 4.58 -18.61 -13.81
CA LEU A 228 5.66 -17.94 -13.08
C LEU A 228 5.05 -16.94 -12.09
N ILE A 229 5.28 -17.18 -10.78
CA ILE A 229 4.76 -16.33 -9.71
C ILE A 229 5.93 -15.70 -8.95
N TYR A 230 6.00 -14.38 -8.96
CA TYR A 230 6.86 -13.59 -8.10
C TYR A 230 6.12 -13.25 -6.80
N ILE A 231 6.68 -13.63 -5.64
CA ILE A 231 6.15 -13.21 -4.35
C ILE A 231 6.73 -11.84 -3.98
N ALA A 232 5.84 -10.85 -3.93
CA ALA A 232 6.11 -9.51 -3.40
C ALA A 232 5.72 -9.48 -1.92
N ALA A 233 6.66 -9.80 -1.03
CA ALA A 233 6.44 -9.83 0.41
C ALA A 233 7.74 -9.65 1.19
N GLY A 234 7.60 -9.31 2.47
CA GLY A 234 8.67 -9.50 3.46
C GLY A 234 8.83 -10.97 3.84
N GLU A 235 9.34 -11.21 5.05
CA GLU A 235 9.46 -12.57 5.59
C GLU A 235 8.08 -13.17 5.87
N ILE A 236 7.77 -14.27 5.20
CA ILE A 236 6.52 -15.01 5.39
C ILE A 236 6.57 -15.75 6.73
N TYR A 237 5.56 -15.54 7.58
CA TYR A 237 5.47 -16.20 8.86
C TYR A 237 5.38 -17.73 8.71
N GLY A 238 6.24 -18.45 9.43
CA GLY A 238 6.42 -19.91 9.27
C GLY A 238 7.27 -20.32 8.06
N GLY A 239 7.81 -19.36 7.30
CA GLY A 239 8.82 -19.56 6.26
C GLY A 239 8.47 -20.60 5.20
N GLU A 240 9.47 -21.41 4.81
CA GLU A 240 9.34 -22.42 3.75
C GLU A 240 8.32 -23.52 4.09
N LYS A 241 8.12 -23.83 5.38
CA LYS A 241 7.09 -24.78 5.82
C LYS A 241 5.71 -24.27 5.41
N ARG A 242 5.43 -22.98 5.62
CA ARG A 242 4.15 -22.36 5.29
C ARG A 242 3.97 -22.19 3.77
N LEU A 243 5.05 -21.95 3.02
CA LEU A 243 5.00 -21.82 1.56
C LEU A 243 4.88 -23.16 0.80
N LYS A 244 5.08 -24.30 1.47
CA LYS A 244 5.09 -25.62 0.84
C LYS A 244 3.85 -25.91 -0.04
N PRO A 245 2.61 -25.63 0.41
CA PRO A 245 1.42 -25.91 -0.40
C PRO A 245 1.34 -25.04 -1.66
N LEU A 246 1.72 -23.75 -1.53
CA LEU A 246 1.76 -22.82 -2.65
C LEU A 246 2.82 -23.23 -3.69
N ARG A 247 4.01 -23.66 -3.25
CA ARG A 247 5.08 -24.14 -4.15
C ARG A 247 4.72 -25.47 -4.81
N ALA A 248 4.01 -26.35 -4.11
CA ALA A 248 3.53 -27.60 -4.70
C ALA A 248 2.50 -27.34 -5.82
N ALA A 249 1.63 -26.35 -5.64
CA ALA A 249 0.68 -25.92 -6.66
C ALA A 249 1.34 -25.16 -7.82
N PHE A 250 2.38 -24.36 -7.54
CA PHE A 250 3.09 -23.54 -8.51
C PHE A 250 4.60 -23.66 -8.33
N PRO A 251 5.28 -24.61 -9.03
CA PRO A 251 6.71 -24.86 -8.84
C PRO A 251 7.61 -23.70 -9.29
N LYS A 252 7.15 -22.85 -10.23
CA LYS A 252 7.87 -21.64 -10.68
C LYS A 252 7.61 -20.44 -9.75
N LEU A 253 7.65 -20.68 -8.44
CA LEU A 253 7.50 -19.65 -7.41
C LEU A 253 8.86 -19.05 -7.06
N VAL A 254 9.01 -17.74 -7.26
CA VAL A 254 10.28 -17.03 -7.07
C VAL A 254 10.13 -15.81 -6.16
N ARG A 255 11.23 -15.43 -5.51
CA ARG A 255 11.37 -14.18 -4.75
C ARG A 255 12.59 -13.41 -5.23
N LYS A 256 12.69 -12.12 -4.88
CA LYS A 256 13.86 -11.28 -5.20
C LYS A 256 15.19 -11.93 -4.77
N GLU A 257 15.24 -12.59 -3.62
CA GLU A 257 16.41 -13.29 -3.09
C GLU A 257 16.85 -14.50 -3.93
N MET A 258 15.96 -15.04 -4.77
CA MET A 258 16.28 -16.15 -5.68
C MET A 258 16.72 -15.68 -7.07
N LEU A 259 16.49 -14.40 -7.40
CA LEU A 259 16.71 -13.85 -8.74
C LEU A 259 18.00 -13.02 -8.83
N LEU A 260 18.46 -12.48 -7.70
CA LEU A 260 19.65 -11.64 -7.60
C LEU A 260 20.74 -12.35 -6.83
N ASP A 261 21.98 -12.03 -7.18
CA ASP A 261 23.16 -12.46 -6.42
C ASP A 261 23.13 -11.81 -5.02
N SER A 262 23.79 -12.44 -4.04
CA SER A 262 23.76 -11.99 -2.65
C SER A 262 24.37 -10.60 -2.44
N GLU A 263 25.39 -10.23 -3.22
CA GLU A 263 26.09 -8.94 -3.09
C GLU A 263 25.22 -7.71 -3.39
N PRO A 264 24.54 -7.59 -4.55
CA PRO A 264 23.63 -6.47 -4.81
C PRO A 264 22.51 -6.35 -3.78
N LEU A 265 21.98 -7.46 -3.30
CA LEU A 265 20.90 -7.49 -2.31
C LEU A 265 21.37 -7.06 -0.91
N ARG A 266 22.61 -7.38 -0.54
CA ARG A 266 23.16 -7.11 0.81
C ARG A 266 23.12 -5.63 1.17
N GLN A 267 23.21 -4.74 0.18
CA GLN A 267 23.09 -3.28 0.38
C GLN A 267 21.69 -2.86 0.84
N PHE A 268 20.66 -3.67 0.57
CA PHE A 268 19.25 -3.37 0.84
C PHE A 268 18.66 -4.23 1.98
N GLN A 269 19.29 -5.34 2.36
CA GLN A 269 18.73 -6.34 3.29
C GLN A 269 18.33 -5.77 4.66
N ASN A 270 19.02 -4.75 5.15
CA ASN A 270 18.71 -4.10 6.44
C ASN A 270 17.76 -2.89 6.29
N HIS A 271 17.20 -2.68 5.09
CA HIS A 271 16.36 -1.54 4.74
C HIS A 271 15.04 -2.03 4.15
N SER A 272 14.11 -2.42 5.03
CA SER A 272 12.79 -2.97 4.68
C SER A 272 12.04 -2.13 3.63
N SER A 273 12.16 -0.81 3.69
CA SER A 273 11.50 0.14 2.80
C SER A 273 12.12 0.13 1.40
N GLN A 274 13.43 -0.08 1.31
CA GLN A 274 14.11 -0.23 0.02
C GLN A 274 13.80 -1.60 -0.60
N MET A 275 13.71 -2.67 0.21
CA MET A 275 13.26 -3.99 -0.23
C MET A 275 11.81 -3.95 -0.74
N ALA A 276 10.93 -3.25 -0.04
CA ALA A 276 9.56 -3.01 -0.48
C ALA A 276 9.49 -2.18 -1.78
N ALA A 277 10.43 -1.26 -2.00
CA ALA A 277 10.52 -0.51 -3.25
C ALA A 277 10.86 -1.42 -4.46
N LEU A 278 11.70 -2.43 -4.28
CA LEU A 278 11.96 -3.44 -5.31
C LEU A 278 10.69 -4.23 -5.63
N ASP A 279 9.98 -4.70 -4.61
CA ASP A 279 8.69 -5.39 -4.77
C ASP A 279 7.65 -4.51 -5.46
N PHE A 280 7.66 -3.21 -5.20
CA PHE A 280 6.78 -2.24 -5.85
C PHE A 280 7.06 -2.15 -7.36
N ILE A 281 8.33 -2.02 -7.74
CA ILE A 281 8.74 -1.97 -9.16
C ILE A 281 8.33 -3.25 -9.88
N VAL A 282 8.61 -4.42 -9.29
CA VAL A 282 8.25 -5.72 -9.90
C VAL A 282 6.72 -5.87 -10.00
N SER A 283 5.98 -5.51 -8.96
CA SER A 283 4.52 -5.65 -8.93
C SER A 283 3.82 -4.74 -9.94
N THR A 284 4.29 -3.51 -10.09
CA THR A 284 3.76 -2.58 -11.12
C THR A 284 4.11 -3.04 -12.54
N ALA A 285 5.24 -3.73 -12.73
CA ALA A 285 5.69 -4.25 -14.02
C ALA A 285 5.08 -5.60 -14.45
N SER A 286 4.47 -6.34 -13.52
CA SER A 286 3.88 -7.66 -13.76
C SER A 286 2.71 -7.66 -14.76
N ASP A 287 2.42 -8.82 -15.36
CA ASP A 287 1.27 -9.00 -16.26
C ASP A 287 -0.04 -9.06 -15.48
N VAL A 288 -0.03 -9.75 -14.34
CA VAL A 288 -1.14 -9.80 -13.40
C VAL A 288 -0.64 -9.49 -12.00
N PHE A 289 -1.33 -8.58 -11.31
CA PHE A 289 -1.12 -8.32 -9.90
C PHE A 289 -2.27 -8.90 -9.07
N LEU A 290 -1.95 -9.62 -8.00
CA LEU A 290 -2.93 -10.16 -7.07
C LEU A 290 -2.46 -9.96 -5.61
N PRO A 291 -3.16 -9.14 -4.82
CA PRO A 291 -2.86 -9.00 -3.40
C PRO A 291 -3.71 -9.92 -2.53
N THR A 292 -3.12 -10.59 -1.54
CA THR A 292 -3.85 -11.42 -0.58
C THR A 292 -4.50 -10.61 0.55
N PHE A 293 -4.19 -9.32 0.64
CA PHE A 293 -4.73 -8.38 1.63
C PHE A 293 -4.76 -6.95 1.09
N ASP A 294 -5.71 -6.15 1.57
CA ASP A 294 -5.95 -4.78 1.11
C ASP A 294 -5.13 -3.75 1.90
N GLY A 295 -3.80 -3.88 1.86
CA GLY A 295 -2.87 -2.97 2.55
C GLY A 295 -2.42 -1.79 1.69
N ASN A 296 -1.70 -0.84 2.30
CA ASN A 296 -1.19 0.37 1.64
C ASN A 296 -0.41 0.07 0.35
N MET A 297 0.46 -0.96 0.38
CA MET A 297 1.24 -1.39 -0.79
C MET A 297 0.33 -1.90 -1.92
N ALA A 298 -0.66 -2.74 -1.58
CA ALA A 298 -1.60 -3.27 -2.56
C ALA A 298 -2.38 -2.16 -3.26
N LYS A 299 -2.90 -1.19 -2.48
CA LYS A 299 -3.58 -0.01 -3.02
C LYS A 299 -2.68 0.82 -3.91
N LEU A 300 -1.44 1.09 -3.47
CA LEU A 300 -0.51 1.92 -4.22
C LEU A 300 -0.13 1.28 -5.57
N VAL A 301 0.11 -0.03 -5.58
CA VAL A 301 0.38 -0.79 -6.81
C VAL A 301 -0.85 -0.78 -7.72
N GLU A 302 -2.05 -0.97 -7.16
CA GLU A 302 -3.31 -0.89 -7.90
C GLU A 302 -3.43 0.45 -8.65
N GLY A 303 -3.27 1.57 -7.94
CA GLY A 303 -3.37 2.91 -8.54
C GLY A 303 -2.28 3.20 -9.57
N HIS A 304 -1.05 2.72 -9.36
CA HIS A 304 0.01 2.84 -10.38
C HIS A 304 -0.29 2.00 -11.62
N ARG A 305 -0.84 0.81 -11.45
CA ARG A 305 -1.24 -0.03 -12.59
C ARG A 305 -2.40 0.58 -13.37
N ARG A 306 -3.32 1.30 -12.70
CA ARG A 306 -4.35 2.15 -13.36
C ARG A 306 -3.71 3.25 -14.19
N PHE A 307 -2.80 4.02 -13.58
CA PHE A 307 -2.11 5.12 -14.23
C PHE A 307 -1.26 4.68 -15.44
N LEU A 308 -0.59 3.52 -15.35
CA LEU A 308 0.26 2.95 -16.41
C LEU A 308 -0.53 2.21 -17.52
N GLY A 309 -1.75 2.65 -17.82
CA GLY A 309 -2.58 2.08 -18.88
C GLY A 309 -3.45 0.89 -18.46
N PHE A 310 -4.00 0.92 -17.25
CA PHE A 310 -4.95 -0.09 -16.73
C PHE A 310 -4.43 -1.54 -16.79
N ARG A 311 -3.21 -1.76 -16.30
CA ARG A 311 -2.64 -3.11 -16.24
C ARG A 311 -3.49 -4.01 -15.34
N LYS A 312 -3.69 -5.27 -15.76
CA LYS A 312 -4.61 -6.22 -15.12
C LYS A 312 -4.25 -6.44 -13.64
N SER A 313 -5.14 -6.05 -12.74
CA SER A 313 -5.05 -6.38 -11.31
C SER A 313 -6.33 -7.10 -10.91
N VAL A 314 -6.18 -8.28 -10.31
CA VAL A 314 -7.30 -9.03 -9.75
C VAL A 314 -7.53 -8.49 -8.34
N LEU A 315 -8.78 -8.13 -8.02
CA LEU A 315 -9.17 -7.64 -6.70
C LEU A 315 -9.98 -8.70 -5.95
N PRO A 316 -9.34 -9.49 -5.07
CA PRO A 316 -10.03 -10.57 -4.37
C PRO A 316 -11.17 -10.06 -3.49
N ASP A 317 -12.38 -10.60 -3.66
CA ASP A 317 -13.45 -10.46 -2.67
C ASP A 317 -13.20 -11.43 -1.53
N ARG A 318 -12.34 -11.03 -0.58
CA ARG A 318 -11.87 -11.93 0.49
C ARG A 318 -13.00 -12.50 1.33
N ARG A 319 -14.07 -11.74 1.57
CA ARG A 319 -15.24 -12.21 2.31
C ARG A 319 -15.89 -13.39 1.58
N LYS A 320 -16.14 -13.23 0.28
CA LYS A 320 -16.69 -14.32 -0.56
C LYS A 320 -15.71 -15.47 -0.74
N LEU A 321 -14.41 -15.20 -0.86
CA LEU A 321 -13.41 -16.26 -0.94
C LEU A 321 -13.39 -17.11 0.33
N VAL A 322 -13.40 -16.50 1.52
CA VAL A 322 -13.45 -17.21 2.80
C VAL A 322 -14.68 -18.11 2.89
N GLU A 323 -15.86 -17.58 2.54
CA GLU A 323 -17.12 -18.34 2.50
C GLU A 323 -16.99 -19.57 1.58
N LEU A 324 -16.50 -19.39 0.35
CA LEU A 324 -16.34 -20.47 -0.62
C LEU A 324 -15.27 -21.48 -0.21
N ILE A 325 -14.16 -21.03 0.37
CA ILE A 325 -13.08 -21.89 0.88
C ILE A 325 -13.61 -22.78 2.00
N ASP A 326 -14.40 -22.22 2.92
CA ASP A 326 -14.95 -22.98 4.05
C ASP A 326 -15.95 -24.05 3.57
N LEU A 327 -16.82 -23.69 2.61
CA LEU A 327 -17.73 -24.63 1.95
C LEU A 327 -17.01 -25.75 1.18
N TYR A 328 -15.85 -25.44 0.59
CA TYR A 328 -15.05 -26.46 -0.07
C TYR A 328 -14.34 -27.37 0.93
N ASN A 329 -13.70 -26.78 1.95
CA ASN A 329 -12.94 -27.51 2.96
C ASN A 329 -13.82 -28.43 3.83
N ASN A 330 -15.06 -28.01 4.12
CA ASN A 330 -16.03 -28.84 4.83
C ASN A 330 -16.79 -29.83 3.91
N LYS A 331 -16.41 -29.90 2.63
CA LYS A 331 -16.99 -30.79 1.60
C LYS A 331 -18.46 -30.53 1.27
N THR A 332 -18.97 -29.33 1.55
CA THR A 332 -20.33 -28.92 1.15
C THR A 332 -20.44 -28.70 -0.36
N ILE A 333 -19.38 -28.20 -1.00
CA ILE A 333 -19.32 -28.03 -2.47
C ILE A 333 -18.15 -28.81 -3.07
N SER A 334 -18.32 -29.27 -4.32
CA SER A 334 -17.25 -29.92 -5.08
C SER A 334 -16.20 -28.91 -5.56
N TRP A 335 -15.06 -29.41 -6.06
CA TRP A 335 -14.02 -28.57 -6.65
C TRP A 335 -14.52 -27.77 -7.87
N GLU A 336 -15.38 -28.38 -8.67
CA GLU A 336 -15.99 -27.75 -9.86
C GLU A 336 -16.87 -26.58 -9.45
N ASN A 337 -17.73 -26.78 -8.44
CA ASN A 337 -18.61 -25.73 -7.92
C ASN A 337 -17.83 -24.60 -7.23
N PHE A 338 -16.77 -24.95 -6.49
CA PHE A 338 -15.86 -23.96 -5.89
C PHE A 338 -15.19 -23.11 -6.99
N THR A 339 -14.62 -23.76 -8.00
CA THR A 339 -13.93 -23.10 -9.11
C THR A 339 -14.87 -22.18 -9.87
N PHE A 340 -16.05 -22.68 -10.25
CA PHE A 340 -17.08 -21.88 -10.91
C PHE A 340 -17.47 -20.66 -10.08
N SER A 341 -17.77 -20.83 -8.78
CA SER A 341 -18.19 -19.73 -7.91
C SER A 341 -17.09 -18.68 -7.72
N VAL A 342 -15.83 -19.10 -7.55
CA VAL A 342 -14.70 -18.18 -7.47
C VAL A 342 -14.56 -17.38 -8.77
N GLN A 343 -14.67 -18.02 -9.92
CA GLN A 343 -14.59 -17.35 -11.22
C GLN A 343 -15.75 -16.38 -11.44
N GLU A 344 -16.99 -16.77 -11.12
CA GLU A 344 -18.17 -15.91 -11.24
C GLU A 344 -18.03 -14.65 -10.37
N VAL A 345 -17.64 -14.80 -9.09
CA VAL A 345 -17.44 -13.67 -8.17
C VAL A 345 -16.36 -12.70 -8.69
N HIS A 346 -15.38 -13.18 -9.44
CA HIS A 346 -14.23 -12.38 -9.90
C HIS A 346 -14.24 -12.01 -11.39
N ARG A 347 -15.21 -12.48 -12.19
CA ARG A 347 -15.28 -12.22 -13.64
C ARG A 347 -15.20 -10.72 -13.98
N GLY A 348 -15.85 -9.87 -13.18
CA GLY A 348 -15.85 -8.41 -13.33
C GLY A 348 -14.89 -7.66 -12.37
N ARG A 349 -14.12 -8.37 -11.54
CA ARG A 349 -13.25 -7.77 -10.50
C ARG A 349 -11.82 -7.57 -10.99
N VAL A 350 -11.70 -7.18 -12.25
CA VAL A 350 -10.46 -6.68 -12.83
C VAL A 350 -10.53 -5.17 -12.79
N VAL A 351 -9.45 -4.53 -12.35
CA VAL A 351 -9.36 -3.07 -12.30
C VAL A 351 -9.72 -2.44 -13.65
N GLN A 352 -10.76 -1.58 -13.64
CA GLN A 352 -11.24 -0.79 -14.78
C GLN A 352 -11.25 0.70 -14.41
N PRO A 353 -11.19 1.64 -15.39
CA PRO A 353 -11.42 3.05 -15.13
C PRO A 353 -12.77 3.25 -14.42
N SER A 354 -12.76 3.94 -13.28
CA SER A 354 -13.96 4.21 -12.49
C SER A 354 -13.79 5.49 -11.68
N CYS A 355 -14.89 6.19 -11.40
CA CYS A 355 -14.86 7.30 -10.46
C CYS A 355 -14.66 6.79 -9.03
N ARG A 356 -14.02 7.60 -8.18
CA ARG A 356 -13.94 7.27 -6.75
C ARG A 356 -15.30 7.41 -6.10
N ARG A 357 -15.72 6.37 -5.39
CA ARG A 357 -16.90 6.40 -4.54
C ARG A 357 -16.67 7.31 -3.34
N LYS A 358 -17.52 8.35 -3.25
CA LYS A 358 -17.65 9.23 -2.09
C LYS A 358 -18.77 8.72 -1.19
N LEU A 359 -18.58 8.76 0.12
CA LEU A 359 -19.58 8.35 1.11
C LEU A 359 -19.74 9.45 2.14
N GLU A 360 -20.96 9.96 2.26
CA GLU A 360 -21.26 11.04 3.18
C GLU A 360 -20.99 10.61 4.63
N ASN A 361 -20.26 11.45 5.37
CA ASN A 361 -19.86 11.22 6.76
C ASN A 361 -19.06 9.93 7.04
N LYS A 362 -18.55 9.25 6.01
CA LYS A 362 -17.77 8.01 6.13
C LYS A 362 -16.45 8.04 5.35
N PRO A 363 -15.57 9.03 5.59
CA PRO A 363 -14.35 9.22 4.80
C PRO A 363 -13.39 8.01 4.81
N LYS A 364 -13.45 7.19 5.87
CA LYS A 364 -12.65 5.95 6.00
C LYS A 364 -13.12 4.82 5.06
N GLU A 365 -14.39 4.82 4.67
CA GLU A 365 -15.01 3.78 3.82
C GLU A 365 -15.06 4.20 2.34
N GLU A 366 -14.66 5.44 2.04
CA GLU A 366 -14.55 5.95 0.68
C GLU A 366 -13.46 5.23 -0.11
N ASP A 367 -13.56 5.33 -1.44
CA ASP A 367 -12.47 4.89 -2.29
C ASP A 367 -11.21 5.70 -2.02
N TYR A 368 -10.11 4.98 -1.86
CA TYR A 368 -8.82 5.56 -1.55
C TYR A 368 -8.19 6.22 -2.78
N PHE A 369 -7.68 7.45 -2.65
CA PHE A 369 -7.07 8.19 -3.77
C PHE A 369 -5.98 7.38 -4.48
N TYR A 370 -5.06 6.80 -3.71
CA TYR A 370 -3.91 6.08 -4.27
C TYR A 370 -4.26 4.70 -4.83
N ALA A 371 -5.47 4.19 -4.56
CA ALA A 371 -6.01 3.00 -5.19
C ALA A 371 -6.71 3.33 -6.52
N ASN A 372 -7.43 4.44 -6.56
CA ASN A 372 -8.17 4.92 -7.73
C ASN A 372 -7.90 6.42 -8.00
N PRO A 373 -6.76 6.75 -8.64
CA PRO A 373 -6.32 8.11 -8.89
C PRO A 373 -6.94 8.66 -10.18
N HIS A 374 -8.26 8.65 -10.30
CA HIS A 374 -8.97 8.91 -11.56
C HIS A 374 -8.69 10.30 -12.17
N GLU A 375 -8.40 11.32 -11.35
CA GLU A 375 -8.01 12.66 -11.83
C GLU A 375 -6.65 12.66 -12.54
N CYS A 376 -5.80 11.67 -12.24
CA CYS A 376 -4.46 11.56 -12.81
C CYS A 376 -4.46 10.90 -14.20
N LEU A 377 -5.62 10.46 -14.68
CA LEU A 377 -5.77 9.73 -15.94
C LEU A 377 -6.00 10.73 -17.08
N ALA A 378 -5.36 10.49 -18.23
CA ALA A 378 -5.41 11.37 -19.40
C ALA A 378 -6.82 11.60 -19.99
N ASN A 379 -7.83 10.84 -19.54
CA ASN A 379 -9.22 10.91 -20.00
C ASN A 379 -10.17 11.14 -18.80
N SER A 380 -9.89 12.17 -18.00
CA SER A 380 -10.60 12.48 -16.74
C SER A 380 -12.07 12.91 -16.92
N SER A 381 -12.56 12.98 -18.16
CA SER A 381 -13.98 13.25 -18.46
C SER A 381 -14.93 12.14 -18.00
N LEU A 382 -14.40 10.99 -17.58
CA LEU A 382 -15.18 9.88 -17.03
C LEU A 382 -16.04 10.30 -15.83
N CYS A 383 -15.61 11.31 -15.07
CA CYS A 383 -16.25 11.75 -13.83
C CYS A 383 -16.80 13.18 -13.87
N SER A 384 -16.72 13.86 -15.01
CA SER A 384 -17.22 15.24 -15.17
C SER A 384 -18.74 15.38 -15.21
N GLY A 385 -19.50 14.29 -14.99
CA GLY A 385 -20.96 14.26 -15.07
C GLY A 385 -21.73 13.86 -13.80
N SER A 386 -21.11 13.28 -12.77
CA SER A 386 -21.87 12.73 -11.63
C SER A 386 -21.99 13.70 -10.45
N LYS A 387 -23.11 14.43 -10.38
CA LYS A 387 -23.62 15.02 -9.12
C LYS A 387 -24.35 13.98 -8.26
N ASP A 388 -23.92 12.72 -8.29
CA ASP A 388 -24.64 11.65 -7.61
C ASP A 388 -24.01 11.35 -6.26
N THR A 389 -24.43 12.12 -5.27
CA THR A 389 -24.52 11.65 -3.89
C THR A 389 -25.38 10.40 -3.88
N VAL A 390 -24.76 9.22 -3.79
CA VAL A 390 -25.48 7.98 -3.53
C VAL A 390 -25.85 7.98 -2.04
N THR A 391 -27.08 8.38 -1.74
CA THR A 391 -27.71 8.18 -0.43
C THR A 391 -27.95 6.69 -0.25
N VAL A 392 -27.21 6.07 0.67
CA VAL A 392 -27.47 4.68 1.09
C VAL A 392 -28.66 4.71 2.04
N ARG A 393 -29.75 4.00 1.69
CA ARG A 393 -30.82 3.64 2.62
C ARG A 393 -30.36 2.57 3.58
#